data_AF-A0A072P584-F1
#
_entry.id   AF-A0A072P584-F1
#
_cell.length_a   1.000
_cell.length_b   1.000
_cell.length_c   1.000
_cell.angle_alpha   90.00
_cell.angle_beta   90.00
_cell.angle_gamma   90.00
#
_symmetry.space_group_name_H-M   'P 1'
#
loop_
_entity.id
_entity.type
_entity.pdbx_description
1 polymer ?
#
loop_
_entity_poly.entity_id
_entity_poly.type
_entity_poly.pdbx_seq_one_letter_code
_entity_poly.pdbx_strand_id
1 'polypeptide(L)'
;MNKVKCECGHVNPHGTIFCEACGKSFEETDTQGLLDMRYEGSARRSQTYNKTFIDSIWNFFSSVKVGVWLIIITLLASALGTLFPQEIYIPQNMPPGDFYEQEYGALGKIYYELGFNNLYGSWWYMILVASIAISLVICSLDRVVPLYKALKKQGVKRNESFLRRQRLFAEGNVDTPESTDTWVKALKKKHYHVRVEDGNILAEKGRFSRWGPM
;
A
#
# COMPACT_ATOMS: atom_id res chain seq x y z
N MET A 1 -2.15 18.43 -18.28
CA MET A 1 -1.59 17.12 -17.86
C MET A 1 -0.13 17.14 -18.25
N ASN A 2 0.79 17.32 -17.29
CA ASN A 2 2.21 17.37 -17.62
C ASN A 2 2.73 15.93 -17.61
N LYS A 3 2.98 15.36 -18.78
CA LYS A 3 3.57 14.02 -18.91
C LYS A 3 5.06 14.18 -19.14
N VAL A 4 5.89 13.37 -18.49
CA VAL A 4 7.35 13.40 -18.69
C VAL A 4 7.74 12.30 -19.66
N LYS A 5 8.31 12.69 -20.80
CA LYS A 5 8.78 11.74 -21.82
C LYS A 5 10.23 11.37 -21.51
N CYS A 6 10.49 10.07 -21.37
CA CYS A 6 11.85 9.57 -21.23
C CYS A 6 12.51 9.44 -22.61
N GLU A 7 13.84 9.48 -22.66
CA GLU A 7 14.64 9.20 -23.87
C GLU A 7 14.39 7.80 -24.45
N CYS A 8 13.95 6.85 -23.63
CA CYS A 8 13.52 5.53 -24.10
C CYS A 8 12.16 5.54 -24.84
N GLY A 9 11.52 6.70 -25.00
CA GLY A 9 10.23 6.87 -25.64
C GLY A 9 9.02 6.62 -24.73
N HIS A 10 9.23 6.09 -23.52
CA HIS A 10 8.15 5.85 -22.55
C HIS A 10 7.66 7.14 -21.90
N VAL A 11 6.34 7.23 -21.70
CA VAL A 11 5.68 8.41 -21.15
C VAL A 11 5.28 8.12 -19.71
N ASN A 12 5.95 8.77 -18.76
CA ASN A 12 5.70 8.59 -17.34
C ASN A 12 4.75 9.69 -16.81
N PRO A 13 3.93 9.36 -15.79
CA PRO A 13 3.15 10.37 -15.07
C PRO A 13 4.06 11.39 -14.38
N HIS A 14 3.56 12.61 -14.14
CA HIS A 14 4.31 13.63 -13.40
C HIS A 14 4.62 13.16 -11.97
N GLY A 15 5.83 13.44 -11.46
CA GLY A 15 6.24 13.05 -10.10
C GLY A 15 6.85 11.66 -9.97
N THR A 16 7.18 10.98 -11.08
CA THR A 16 8.01 9.76 -11.05
C THR A 16 9.49 10.11 -10.92
N ILE A 17 10.20 9.50 -9.97
CA ILE A 17 11.65 9.71 -9.75
C ILE A 17 12.47 9.00 -10.86
N PHE A 18 11.99 7.84 -11.33
CA PHE A 18 12.62 7.04 -12.37
C PHE A 18 11.61 6.67 -13.47
N CYS A 19 12.10 6.36 -14.67
CA CYS A 19 11.27 5.82 -15.72
C CYS A 19 10.84 4.37 -15.42
N GLU A 20 9.54 4.08 -15.50
CA GLU A 20 8.98 2.74 -15.27
C GLU A 20 9.54 1.67 -16.23
N ALA A 21 9.86 2.07 -17.47
CA ALA A 21 10.36 1.18 -18.52
C ALA A 21 11.87 0.93 -18.42
N CYS A 22 12.70 1.98 -18.53
CA CYS A 22 14.16 1.83 -18.61
C CYS A 22 14.88 1.96 -17.26
N GLY A 23 14.24 2.49 -16.22
CA GLY A 23 14.83 2.76 -14.91
C GLY A 23 15.76 3.99 -14.85
N LYS A 24 15.85 4.81 -15.89
CA LYS A 24 16.62 6.06 -15.85
C LYS A 24 16.03 7.01 -14.81
N SER A 25 16.86 7.61 -13.97
CA SER A 25 16.46 8.72 -13.10
C SER A 25 16.17 9.97 -13.93
N PHE A 26 15.12 10.71 -13.56
CA PHE A 26 14.83 12.01 -14.15
C PHE A 26 15.56 13.15 -13.45
N GLU A 27 15.88 12.97 -12.17
CA GLU A 27 16.72 13.88 -11.41
C GLU A 27 18.20 13.49 -11.59
N GLU A 28 19.03 14.48 -11.93
CA GLU A 28 20.50 14.41 -11.92
C GLU A 28 21.02 14.63 -10.49
N THR A 29 20.39 14.03 -9.48
CA THR A 29 20.96 14.07 -8.14
C THR A 29 22.19 13.17 -8.17
N ASP A 30 23.36 13.81 -8.05
CA ASP A 30 24.72 13.25 -8.00
C ASP A 30 24.97 12.43 -6.72
N THR A 31 23.96 11.71 -6.24
CA THR A 31 24.09 10.80 -5.12
C THR A 31 24.54 9.45 -5.67
N GLN A 32 25.81 9.14 -5.48
CA GLN A 32 26.45 7.83 -5.72
C GLN A 32 25.87 6.68 -4.85
N GLY A 33 24.65 6.84 -4.32
CA GLY A 33 23.98 5.88 -3.45
C GLY A 33 23.24 4.80 -4.24
N LEU A 34 22.95 3.69 -3.54
CA LEU A 34 22.04 2.66 -4.04
C LEU A 34 20.68 3.30 -4.36
N LEU A 35 20.10 2.93 -5.51
CA LEU A 35 18.73 3.33 -5.81
C LEU A 35 17.79 2.63 -4.82
N ASP A 36 16.99 3.40 -4.08
CA ASP A 36 15.93 2.81 -3.29
C ASP A 36 14.83 2.29 -4.23
N MET A 37 14.91 1.00 -4.53
CA MET A 37 13.98 0.27 -5.38
C MET A 37 12.62 0.03 -4.70
N ARG A 38 12.47 0.45 -3.44
CA ARG A 38 11.33 0.16 -2.60
C ARG A 38 10.17 1.11 -2.94
N TYR A 39 9.34 0.66 -3.88
CA TYR A 39 8.10 1.31 -4.31
C TYR A 39 8.30 2.77 -4.75
N GLU A 40 8.63 3.03 -6.03
CA GLU A 40 8.20 4.25 -6.77
C GLU A 40 8.92 4.36 -8.13
N GLY A 41 8.52 3.49 -9.06
CA GLY A 41 8.57 3.85 -10.50
C GLY A 41 7.29 4.57 -10.94
N SER A 42 6.17 4.30 -10.27
CA SER A 42 4.86 4.90 -10.54
C SER A 42 4.50 5.91 -9.47
N ALA A 43 4.18 7.14 -9.85
CA ALA A 43 3.72 8.15 -8.92
C ALA A 43 2.48 7.63 -8.16
N ARG A 44 2.51 7.66 -6.81
CA ARG A 44 1.32 7.32 -6.02
C ARG A 44 0.22 8.29 -6.37
N ARG A 45 -0.94 7.76 -6.81
CA ARG A 45 -2.09 8.58 -7.21
C ARG A 45 -2.49 9.56 -6.10
N SER A 46 -2.34 9.14 -4.85
CA SER A 46 -2.57 9.94 -3.65
C SER A 46 -1.61 11.12 -3.44
N GLN A 47 -0.39 11.07 -4.00
CA GLN A 47 0.56 12.19 -3.95
C GLN A 47 0.50 13.09 -5.19
N THR A 48 0.06 12.57 -6.33
CA THR A 48 0.05 13.33 -7.59
C THR A 48 -1.21 14.16 -7.81
N TYR A 49 -2.31 13.86 -7.11
CA TYR A 49 -3.62 14.44 -7.41
C TYR A 49 -4.29 15.00 -6.15
N ASN A 50 -4.30 16.32 -6.02
CA ASN A 50 -5.15 17.08 -5.10
C ASN A 50 -5.95 18.10 -5.92
N LYS A 51 -6.96 17.64 -6.66
CA LYS A 51 -7.80 18.53 -7.48
C LYS A 51 -9.26 18.60 -7.04
N THR A 52 -9.81 17.53 -6.46
CA THR A 52 -11.21 17.49 -6.06
C THR A 52 -11.39 17.12 -4.59
N PHE A 53 -12.55 17.46 -4.02
CA PHE A 53 -12.93 17.11 -2.65
C PHE A 53 -12.91 15.58 -2.41
N ILE A 54 -13.29 14.79 -3.43
CA ILE A 54 -13.27 13.33 -3.39
C ILE A 54 -11.83 12.81 -3.26
N ASP A 55 -10.87 13.42 -3.97
CA ASP A 55 -9.47 13.00 -3.85
C ASP A 55 -8.88 13.37 -2.49
N SER A 56 -9.30 14.49 -1.90
CA SER A 56 -8.87 14.88 -0.56
C SER A 56 -9.32 13.86 0.49
N ILE A 57 -10.59 13.41 0.42
CA ILE A 57 -11.12 12.33 1.26
C ILE A 57 -10.37 11.02 0.99
N TRP A 58 -10.14 10.67 -0.28
CA TRP A 58 -9.38 9.48 -0.64
C TRP A 58 -7.96 9.50 -0.05
N ASN A 59 -7.28 10.65 -0.13
CA ASN A 59 -5.94 10.84 0.42
C ASN A 59 -5.92 10.72 1.94
N PHE A 60 -6.97 11.19 2.62
CA PHE A 60 -7.12 11.03 4.06
C PHE A 60 -7.27 9.55 4.46
N PHE A 61 -8.18 8.81 3.82
CA PHE A 61 -8.40 7.38 4.11
C PHE A 61 -7.28 6.46 3.57
N SER A 62 -6.47 6.92 2.63
CA SER A 62 -5.29 6.20 2.12
C SER A 62 -4.07 6.26 3.06
N SER A 63 -4.14 7.05 4.13
CA SER A 63 -3.06 7.16 5.10
C SER A 63 -3.13 6.06 6.14
N VAL A 64 -2.10 5.22 6.22
CA VAL A 64 -1.97 4.18 7.26
C VAL A 64 -2.10 4.76 8.67
N LYS A 65 -1.60 5.98 8.89
CA LYS A 65 -1.69 6.66 10.19
C LYS A 65 -3.14 6.87 10.63
N VAL A 66 -4.02 7.24 9.70
CA VAL A 66 -5.45 7.46 9.98
C VAL A 66 -6.11 6.13 10.35
N GLY A 67 -5.84 5.07 9.58
CA GLY A 67 -6.35 3.73 9.90
C GLY A 67 -5.94 3.25 11.30
N VAL A 68 -4.66 3.44 11.67
CA VAL A 68 -4.16 3.09 13.02
C VAL A 68 -4.87 3.89 14.11
N TRP A 69 -5.06 5.20 13.92
CA TRP A 69 -5.80 6.03 14.87
C TRP A 69 -7.25 5.60 15.04
N LEU A 70 -7.95 5.28 13.94
CA LEU A 70 -9.33 4.79 14.00
C LEU A 70 -9.44 3.47 14.79
N ILE A 71 -8.48 2.56 14.60
CA ILE A 71 -8.42 1.29 15.36
C ILE A 71 -8.23 1.57 16.85
N ILE A 72 -7.31 2.47 17.23
CA ILE A 72 -7.05 2.83 18.64
C ILE A 72 -8.31 3.43 19.27
N ILE A 73 -8.97 4.38 18.60
CA ILE A 73 -10.20 5.02 19.08
C ILE A 73 -11.30 3.98 19.27
N THR A 74 -11.47 3.08 18.29
CA THR A 74 -12.49 2.02 18.36
C THR A 74 -12.20 1.06 19.51
N LEU A 75 -10.94 0.70 19.73
CA LEU A 75 -10.52 -0.16 20.83
C LEU A 75 -10.81 0.48 22.19
N LEU A 76 -10.52 1.78 22.35
CA LEU A 76 -10.87 2.53 23.56
C LEU A 76 -12.39 2.61 23.76
N ALA A 77 -13.15 2.86 22.69
CA ALA A 77 -14.60 2.86 22.75
C ALA A 77 -15.18 1.50 23.14
N SER A 78 -14.63 0.39 22.63
CA SER A 78 -15.00 -0.97 23.01
C SER A 78 -14.64 -1.28 24.47
N ALA A 79 -13.46 -0.84 24.93
CA ALA A 79 -13.06 -1.01 26.33
C ALA A 79 -13.98 -0.23 27.27
N LEU A 80 -14.32 1.02 26.96
CA LEU A 80 -15.26 1.82 27.73
C LEU A 80 -16.68 1.22 27.70
N GLY A 81 -17.13 0.77 26.53
CA GLY A 81 -18.43 0.12 26.35
C GLY A 81 -18.56 -1.26 27.02
N THR A 82 -17.47 -1.84 27.52
CA THR A 82 -17.49 -3.11 28.28
C THR A 82 -17.31 -2.91 29.78
N LEU A 83 -17.21 -1.66 30.26
CA LEU A 83 -17.10 -1.34 31.68
C LEU A 83 -18.39 -1.65 32.47
N PHE A 84 -19.56 -1.42 31.87
CA PHE A 84 -20.86 -1.72 32.47
C PHE A 84 -21.56 -2.87 31.74
N PRO A 85 -22.49 -3.57 32.40
CA PRO A 85 -23.29 -4.62 31.77
C PRO A 85 -24.05 -4.05 30.57
N GLN A 86 -24.00 -4.72 29.42
CA GLN A 86 -24.82 -4.34 28.26
C GLN A 86 -26.30 -4.55 28.54
N GLU A 87 -27.16 -3.83 27.81
CA GLU A 87 -28.63 -3.87 27.95
C GLU A 87 -29.23 -5.29 27.92
N ILE A 88 -28.60 -6.20 27.18
CA ILE A 88 -29.00 -7.62 27.07
C ILE A 88 -28.89 -8.36 28.41
N TYR A 89 -27.99 -7.93 29.29
CA TYR A 89 -27.73 -8.56 30.59
C TYR A 89 -28.48 -7.87 31.75
N ILE A 90 -29.24 -6.81 31.46
CA ILE A 90 -29.97 -6.04 32.47
C ILE A 90 -31.40 -6.60 32.59
N PRO A 91 -31.96 -6.66 33.82
CA PRO A 91 -33.35 -7.05 34.02
C PRO A 91 -34.31 -6.19 33.20
N GLN A 92 -35.10 -6.85 32.34
CA GLN A 92 -36.07 -6.22 31.43
C GLN A 92 -37.29 -5.60 32.14
N ASN A 93 -37.32 -5.66 33.47
CA ASN A 93 -38.42 -5.18 34.29
C ASN A 93 -38.36 -3.66 34.53
N MET A 94 -37.28 -2.99 34.12
CA MET A 94 -37.06 -1.55 34.26
C MET A 94 -36.51 -0.97 32.95
N PRO A 95 -36.90 0.25 32.54
CA PRO A 95 -36.27 0.92 31.40
C PRO A 95 -34.75 1.08 31.64
N PRO A 96 -33.90 0.81 30.63
CA PRO A 96 -32.45 0.77 30.83
C PRO A 96 -31.88 2.08 31.38
N GLY A 97 -32.39 3.23 30.94
CA GLY A 97 -31.95 4.55 31.42
C GLY A 97 -32.08 4.73 32.93
N ASP A 98 -33.21 4.29 33.50
CA ASP A 98 -33.46 4.38 34.95
C ASP A 98 -32.59 3.40 35.73
N PHE A 99 -32.30 2.22 35.17
CA PHE A 99 -31.41 1.24 35.78
C PHE A 99 -29.97 1.76 35.90
N TYR A 100 -29.42 2.32 34.81
CA TYR A 100 -28.05 2.85 34.85
C TYR A 100 -27.93 4.08 35.76
N GLU A 101 -28.93 4.97 35.79
CA GLU A 101 -28.93 6.14 36.68
C GLU A 101 -29.06 5.75 38.15
N GLN A 102 -29.87 4.72 38.49
CA GLN A 102 -30.02 4.25 39.87
C GLN A 102 -28.81 3.45 40.37
N GLU A 103 -28.25 2.57 39.55
CA GLU A 103 -27.14 1.68 39.98
C GLU A 103 -25.78 2.39 39.91
N TYR A 104 -25.57 3.24 38.90
CA TYR A 104 -24.26 3.86 38.61
C TYR A 104 -24.28 5.40 38.64
N GLY A 105 -25.41 6.01 39.02
CA GLY A 105 -25.53 7.47 39.18
C GLY A 105 -25.32 8.25 37.87
N ALA A 106 -24.71 9.43 37.98
CA ALA A 106 -24.47 10.32 36.85
C ALA A 106 -23.60 9.70 35.73
N LEU A 107 -22.68 8.78 36.07
CA LEU A 107 -21.87 8.08 35.09
C LEU A 107 -22.70 7.08 34.28
N GLY A 108 -23.66 6.40 34.91
CA GLY A 108 -24.59 5.51 34.23
C GLY A 108 -25.51 6.25 33.26
N LYS A 109 -25.96 7.45 33.62
CA LYS A 109 -26.75 8.30 32.72
C LYS A 109 -25.98 8.71 31.47
N ILE A 110 -24.74 9.20 31.63
CA ILE A 110 -23.87 9.55 30.51
C ILE A 110 -23.59 8.32 29.63
N TYR A 111 -23.40 7.15 30.25
CA TYR A 111 -23.16 5.91 29.54
C TYR A 111 -24.36 5.48 28.68
N TYR A 112 -25.58 5.62 29.18
CA TYR A 112 -26.81 5.37 28.43
C TYR A 112 -27.03 6.41 27.31
N GLU A 113 -26.84 7.70 27.59
CA GLU A 113 -27.02 8.77 26.58
C GLU A 113 -26.01 8.66 25.42
N LEU A 114 -24.77 8.25 25.71
CA LEU A 114 -23.75 7.98 24.68
C LEU A 114 -24.02 6.69 23.90
N GLY A 115 -25.02 5.90 24.28
CA GLY A 115 -25.39 4.66 23.59
C GLY A 115 -24.42 3.50 23.87
N PHE A 116 -23.64 3.56 24.95
CA PHE A 116 -22.74 2.47 25.32
C PHE A 116 -23.50 1.23 25.85
N ASN A 117 -24.73 1.41 26.36
CA ASN A 117 -25.64 0.33 26.73
C ASN A 117 -25.89 -0.67 25.59
N ASN A 118 -25.88 -0.19 24.34
CA ASN A 118 -25.95 -0.97 23.12
C ASN A 118 -24.86 -0.53 22.14
N LEU A 119 -23.59 -0.67 22.56
CA LEU A 119 -22.42 -0.24 21.79
C LEU A 119 -22.46 -0.75 20.33
N TYR A 120 -22.70 -2.04 20.11
CA TYR A 120 -22.64 -2.65 18.77
C TYR A 120 -23.81 -2.25 17.86
N GLY A 121 -24.97 -1.93 18.45
CA GLY A 121 -26.12 -1.38 17.72
C GLY A 121 -26.05 0.13 17.53
N SER A 122 -25.11 0.81 18.17
CA SER A 122 -25.00 2.26 18.11
C SER A 122 -24.53 2.74 16.73
N TRP A 123 -25.26 3.70 16.16
CA TRP A 123 -25.00 4.24 14.83
C TRP A 123 -23.59 4.85 14.71
N TRP A 124 -23.09 5.52 15.75
CA TRP A 124 -21.75 6.12 15.73
C TRP A 124 -20.66 5.04 15.75
N TYR A 125 -20.88 3.93 16.45
CA TYR A 125 -19.93 2.81 16.50
C TYR A 125 -19.90 2.05 15.18
N MET A 126 -21.07 1.82 14.55
CA MET A 126 -21.15 1.24 13.21
C MET A 126 -20.41 2.11 12.18
N ILE A 127 -20.53 3.44 12.26
CA ILE A 127 -19.78 4.36 11.39
C ILE A 127 -18.27 4.26 11.62
N LEU A 128 -17.80 4.14 12.87
CA LEU A 128 -16.39 3.93 13.18
C LEU A 128 -15.85 2.64 12.55
N VAL A 129 -16.53 1.52 12.75
CA VAL A 129 -16.14 0.22 12.20
C VAL A 129 -16.16 0.24 10.66
N ALA A 130 -17.21 0.84 10.07
CA ALA A 130 -17.30 1.00 8.63
C ALA A 130 -16.15 1.88 8.09
N SER A 131 -15.79 2.95 8.79
CA SER A 131 -14.68 3.83 8.44
C SER A 131 -13.34 3.11 8.46
N ILE A 132 -13.11 2.21 9.43
CA ILE A 132 -11.92 1.34 9.46
C ILE A 132 -11.92 0.43 8.24
N ALA A 133 -13.02 -0.26 7.95
CA ALA A 133 -13.10 -1.18 6.82
C ALA A 133 -12.81 -0.45 5.50
N ILE A 134 -13.40 0.74 5.31
CA ILE A 134 -13.15 1.60 4.15
C ILE A 134 -11.67 2.01 4.08
N SER A 135 -11.07 2.42 5.20
CA SER A 135 -9.66 2.82 5.25
C SER A 135 -8.73 1.67 4.82
N LEU A 136 -9.00 0.45 5.26
CA LEU A 136 -8.22 -0.74 4.92
C LEU A 136 -8.33 -1.08 3.44
N VAL A 137 -9.54 -1.02 2.87
CA VAL A 137 -9.77 -1.27 1.45
C VAL A 137 -9.05 -0.22 0.60
N ILE A 138 -9.20 1.06 0.92
CA ILE A 138 -8.57 2.16 0.17
C ILE A 138 -7.04 2.08 0.25
N CYS A 139 -6.48 1.93 1.45
CA CYS A 139 -5.03 1.77 1.64
C CYS A 139 -4.48 0.56 0.87
N SER A 140 -5.21 -0.56 0.86
CA SER A 140 -4.81 -1.76 0.13
C SER A 140 -4.81 -1.52 -1.38
N LEU A 141 -5.85 -0.87 -1.92
CA LEU A 141 -5.95 -0.57 -3.34
C LEU A 141 -4.86 0.41 -3.81
N ASP A 142 -4.60 1.48 -3.05
CA ASP A 142 -3.57 2.48 -3.40
C ASP A 142 -2.18 1.86 -3.47
N ARG A 143 -1.91 0.81 -2.69
CA ARG A 143 -0.61 0.12 -2.69
C ARG A 143 -0.52 -1.06 -3.66
N VAL A 144 -1.54 -1.90 -3.71
CA VAL A 144 -1.53 -3.15 -4.49
C VAL A 144 -1.62 -2.88 -5.98
N VAL A 145 -2.41 -1.88 -6.41
CA VAL A 145 -2.60 -1.60 -7.84
C VAL A 145 -1.30 -1.13 -8.51
N PRO A 146 -0.55 -0.15 -7.97
CA PRO A 146 0.75 0.23 -8.53
C PRO A 146 1.76 -0.90 -8.50
N LEU A 147 1.83 -1.67 -7.41
CA LEU A 147 2.73 -2.82 -7.28
C LEU A 147 2.45 -3.88 -8.36
N TYR A 148 1.17 -4.24 -8.56
CA TYR A 148 0.77 -5.19 -9.58
C TYR A 148 1.14 -4.70 -10.99
N LYS A 149 0.91 -3.42 -11.28
CA LYS A 149 1.28 -2.83 -12.57
C LYS A 149 2.79 -2.89 -12.78
N ALA A 150 3.60 -2.53 -11.78
CA ALA A 150 5.05 -2.58 -11.85
C ALA A 150 5.59 -4.01 -12.06
N LEU A 151 5.01 -5.00 -11.38
CA LEU A 151 5.40 -6.40 -11.52
C LEU A 151 4.92 -7.05 -12.83
N LYS A 152 3.85 -6.55 -13.44
CA LYS A 152 3.32 -7.07 -14.71
C LYS A 152 3.95 -6.42 -15.93
N LYS A 153 4.24 -5.12 -15.87
CA LYS A 153 4.79 -4.32 -16.98
C LYS A 153 6.30 -4.12 -16.89
N GLN A 154 7.01 -5.12 -16.40
CA GLN A 154 8.47 -5.06 -16.37
C GLN A 154 9.05 -5.13 -17.79
N GLY A 155 9.78 -4.09 -18.18
CA GLY A 155 10.58 -4.07 -19.40
C GLY A 155 11.85 -4.91 -19.27
N VAL A 156 12.24 -5.56 -20.37
CA VAL A 156 13.47 -6.36 -20.48
C VAL A 156 14.68 -5.46 -20.67
N LYS A 157 14.55 -4.41 -21.48
CA LYS A 157 15.60 -3.40 -21.70
C LYS A 157 15.74 -2.46 -20.51
N ARG A 158 16.94 -2.36 -19.95
CA ARG A 158 17.28 -1.46 -18.84
C ARG A 158 18.49 -0.62 -19.20
N ASN A 159 18.54 0.60 -18.68
CA ASN A 159 19.74 1.43 -18.82
C ASN A 159 20.86 0.91 -17.94
N GLU A 160 22.09 1.02 -18.42
CA GLU A 160 23.28 0.55 -17.71
C GLU A 160 23.45 1.24 -16.34
N SER A 161 23.20 2.55 -16.27
CA SER A 161 23.23 3.31 -15.02
C SER A 161 22.20 2.85 -14.00
N PHE A 162 21.12 2.20 -14.43
CA PHE A 162 20.14 1.61 -13.53
C PHE A 162 20.62 0.26 -12.99
N LEU A 163 21.25 -0.57 -13.83
CA LEU A 163 21.81 -1.86 -13.42
C LEU A 163 22.96 -1.70 -12.42
N ARG A 164 23.89 -0.77 -12.68
CA ARG A 164 25.05 -0.49 -11.82
C ARG A 164 24.68 -0.02 -10.40
N ARG A 165 23.49 0.57 -10.23
CA ARG A 165 23.02 1.10 -8.93
C ARG A 165 22.14 0.12 -8.14
N GLN A 166 22.04 -1.14 -8.57
CA GLN A 166 21.33 -2.18 -7.84
C GLN A 166 22.16 -2.68 -6.65
N ARG A 167 21.47 -3.13 -5.58
CA ARG A 167 22.12 -3.68 -4.38
C ARG A 167 23.02 -4.88 -4.68
N LEU A 168 22.65 -5.69 -5.67
CA LEU A 168 23.44 -6.81 -6.17
C LEU A 168 23.72 -6.54 -7.65
N PHE A 169 24.97 -6.22 -7.95
CA PHE A 169 25.45 -5.95 -9.30
C PHE A 169 26.79 -6.66 -9.51
N ALA A 170 26.98 -7.21 -10.71
CA ALA A 170 28.24 -7.80 -11.14
C ALA A 170 28.45 -7.45 -12.61
N GLU A 171 29.69 -7.09 -12.95
CA GLU A 171 30.14 -6.85 -14.32
C GLU A 171 31.27 -7.83 -14.60
N GLY A 172 31.24 -8.47 -15.76
CA GLY A 172 32.25 -9.44 -16.17
C GLY A 172 32.51 -9.31 -17.66
N ASN A 173 33.78 -9.38 -18.05
CA ASN A 173 34.16 -9.47 -19.45
C ASN A 173 33.88 -10.88 -19.95
N VAL A 174 33.35 -10.99 -21.17
CA VAL A 174 33.13 -12.25 -21.85
C VAL A 174 34.12 -12.32 -23.01
N ASP A 175 35.16 -13.14 -22.87
CA ASP A 175 36.28 -13.22 -23.83
C ASP A 175 35.85 -13.75 -25.22
N THR A 176 34.77 -14.51 -25.27
CA THR A 176 34.13 -14.98 -26.51
C THR A 176 32.66 -14.58 -26.53
N PRO A 177 32.14 -13.94 -27.59
CA PRO A 177 30.73 -13.60 -27.70
C PRO A 177 29.91 -14.89 -27.85
N GLU A 178 29.59 -15.53 -26.74
CA GLU A 178 28.62 -16.61 -26.72
C GLU A 178 27.26 -16.04 -27.19
N SER A 179 26.61 -16.75 -28.12
CA SER A 179 25.28 -16.37 -28.57
C SER A 179 24.33 -16.25 -27.38
N THR A 180 23.47 -15.23 -27.35
CA THR A 180 22.42 -15.05 -26.33
C THR A 180 21.62 -16.33 -26.03
N ASP A 181 21.48 -17.21 -27.02
CA ASP A 181 20.81 -18.50 -26.91
C ASP A 181 21.46 -19.50 -25.93
N THR A 182 22.79 -19.48 -25.75
CA THR A 182 23.47 -20.36 -24.77
C THR A 182 23.06 -19.99 -23.35
N TRP A 183 23.09 -18.69 -23.05
CA TRP A 183 22.65 -18.12 -21.77
C TRP A 183 21.18 -18.41 -21.50
N VAL A 184 20.31 -18.24 -22.50
CA VAL A 184 18.88 -18.56 -22.37
C VAL A 184 18.67 -20.04 -22.04
N LYS A 185 19.38 -20.96 -22.70
CA LYS A 185 19.30 -22.40 -22.41
C LYS A 185 19.79 -22.74 -21.00
N ALA A 186 20.92 -22.16 -20.58
CA ALA A 186 21.47 -22.37 -19.25
C ALA A 186 20.54 -21.86 -18.14
N LEU A 187 19.93 -20.69 -18.34
CA LEU A 187 18.98 -20.09 -17.40
C LEU A 187 17.66 -20.90 -17.34
N LYS A 188 17.14 -21.35 -18.48
CA LYS A 188 15.96 -22.23 -18.51
C LYS A 188 16.23 -23.57 -17.79
N LYS A 189 17.42 -24.15 -17.94
CA LYS A 189 17.83 -25.37 -17.21
C LYS A 189 17.81 -25.19 -15.69
N LYS A 190 18.09 -23.99 -15.20
CA LYS A 190 17.99 -23.64 -13.76
C LYS A 190 16.56 -23.24 -13.31
N HIS A 191 15.56 -23.44 -14.17
CA HIS A 191 14.15 -23.09 -13.95
C HIS A 191 13.88 -21.59 -13.80
N TYR A 192 14.60 -20.74 -14.53
CA TYR A 192 14.24 -19.33 -14.66
C TYR A 192 13.21 -19.14 -15.78
N HIS A 193 12.29 -18.20 -15.57
CA HIS A 193 11.45 -17.67 -16.64
C HIS A 193 12.23 -16.58 -17.37
N VAL A 194 12.50 -16.79 -18.66
CA VAL A 194 13.41 -15.95 -19.46
C VAL A 194 12.65 -15.22 -20.57
N ARG A 195 12.86 -13.91 -20.68
CA ARG A 195 12.38 -13.03 -21.75
C ARG A 195 13.57 -12.36 -22.41
N VAL A 196 13.55 -12.26 -23.74
CA VAL A 196 14.63 -11.66 -24.54
C VAL A 196 14.05 -10.59 -25.46
N GLU A 197 14.62 -9.39 -25.44
CA GLU A 197 14.24 -8.25 -26.31
C GLU A 197 15.52 -7.48 -26.68
N ASP A 198 15.75 -7.22 -27.97
CA ASP A 198 16.88 -6.42 -28.49
C ASP A 198 18.27 -6.81 -27.91
N GLY A 199 18.55 -8.11 -27.76
CA GLY A 199 19.80 -8.63 -27.19
C GLY A 199 19.91 -8.52 -25.65
N ASN A 200 18.89 -7.99 -24.97
CA ASN A 200 18.82 -7.95 -23.51
C ASN A 200 18.07 -9.18 -22.99
N ILE A 201 18.53 -9.76 -21.87
CA ILE A 201 17.93 -10.95 -21.26
C ILE A 201 17.40 -10.58 -19.87
N LEU A 202 16.12 -10.87 -19.64
CA LEU A 202 15.49 -10.81 -18.33
C LEU A 202 15.18 -12.23 -17.87
N ALA A 203 15.77 -12.66 -16.76
CA ALA A 203 15.51 -13.96 -16.15
C ALA A 203 15.00 -13.79 -14.73
N GLU A 204 13.83 -14.33 -14.42
CA GLU A 204 13.24 -14.28 -13.08
C GLU A 204 12.87 -15.67 -12.56
N LYS A 205 13.03 -15.86 -11.24
CA LYS A 205 12.61 -17.06 -10.51
C LYS A 205 12.03 -16.62 -9.17
N GLY A 206 10.96 -17.27 -8.71
CA GLY A 206 10.35 -16.92 -7.41
C GLY A 206 9.61 -15.58 -7.40
N ARG A 207 8.71 -15.34 -8.37
CA ARG A 207 7.99 -14.06 -8.54
C ARG A 207 7.22 -13.60 -7.29
N PHE A 208 6.77 -14.54 -6.45
CA PHE A 208 6.04 -14.24 -5.21
C PHE A 208 6.85 -13.42 -4.20
N SER A 209 8.18 -13.63 -4.11
CA SER A 209 9.04 -12.87 -3.19
C SER A 209 9.03 -11.36 -3.44
N ARG A 210 8.59 -10.92 -4.63
CA ARG A 210 8.55 -9.50 -5.03
C ARG A 210 7.30 -8.77 -4.55
N TRP A 211 6.29 -9.49 -4.04
CA TRP A 211 5.06 -8.90 -3.52
C TRP A 211 5.22 -8.33 -2.09
N GLY A 212 6.29 -8.72 -1.39
CA GLY A 212 6.58 -8.34 -0.02
C GLY A 212 7.02 -9.55 0.80
N PRO A 213 7.49 -9.35 2.04
CA PRO A 213 7.59 -10.45 3.00
C PRO A 213 6.18 -11.05 3.16
N MET A 214 6.06 -12.35 2.88
CA MET A 214 4.84 -13.10 3.15
C MET A 214 4.74 -13.42 4.63
#